data_AF-A0A9E1JXK2-F1
#
_entry.id   AF-A0A9E1JXK2-F1
#
_cell.length_a   1.000
_cell.length_b   1.000
_cell.length_c   1.000
_cell.angle_alpha   90.00
_cell.angle_beta   90.00
_cell.angle_gamma   90.00
#
_symmetry.space_group_name_H-M   'P 1'
#
loop_
_entity.id
_entity.type
_entity.pdbx_description
1 polymer ?
#
loop_
_entity_poly.entity_id
_entity_poly.type
_entity_poly.pdbx_seq_one_letter_code
_entity_poly.pdbx_strand_id
1 'polypeptide(L)'
;MIIFRTNTSSSIGIGHLARCRRLAVSLKSNRYEVCFALDYVNDYLKEYLKGFTCYGVYSLNESFSEEKDDAMRFFEYFGEKKVIAVVVDDYRFSSIWEELITRLDCKIIVLDDQDKNIHQCNLLIDSSWEGDKTFQRYKGKVSNNATCLLGPKYLLIDKLFSTNKKREHKALNKNQPIRILLSLGGGGDLILLISLIKHFIDKPLNDLHYEITTIIGPYATNKDEFIVFSKKHDEVKIILNQDGLFNEISKSDLYIGASGGTLFEALAMQIPCITFSISENQQNDHVNFEDLGHYFHLNEITESDLANFALLVWEILSQYQRIYNLYQNPSTFKIDGKGVERVCKAIHSVIIEEPILELGEISKQDEHDLNKGYDLNQINDTAINRYLDARNLKINLDKMIDKNPIPRLNHYLWWLKANKRTSYVLKKNGEELLFIWHQLQKVENKNVIISGWFISNKSCSALDAMHAVTEHSIFIDNLFPGFSWIIVMRSDNYFMQKLHQRLDFRMVDKGSDMERVVQKSFPKADPDDFLYYFKRIRYSKLNQHVKPRTH
;
A
#
# COMPACT_ATOMS: atom_id res chain seq x y z
N MET A 1 31.55 3.66 -22.72
CA MET A 1 30.47 4.44 -22.06
C MET A 1 29.21 3.63 -21.91
N ILE A 2 28.38 3.96 -20.91
CA ILE A 2 27.01 3.47 -20.74
C ILE A 2 26.05 4.56 -21.23
N ILE A 3 25.08 4.22 -22.05
CA ILE A 3 24.11 5.17 -22.62
C ILE A 3 22.74 4.89 -22.01
N PHE A 4 22.06 5.92 -21.51
CA PHE A 4 20.64 5.85 -21.14
C PHE A 4 19.78 6.34 -22.30
N ARG A 5 18.94 5.48 -22.87
CA ARG A 5 17.90 5.87 -23.84
C ARG A 5 16.56 5.94 -23.12
N THR A 6 16.02 7.14 -23.00
CA THR A 6 14.72 7.38 -22.34
C THR A 6 14.05 8.63 -22.91
N ASN A 7 12.80 8.88 -22.55
CA ASN A 7 12.04 10.04 -22.98
C ASN A 7 11.39 10.79 -21.81
N THR A 8 10.98 12.02 -22.10
CA THR A 8 10.17 12.84 -21.21
C THR A 8 9.22 13.66 -22.04
N SER A 9 7.98 13.80 -21.59
CA SER A 9 7.00 14.71 -22.19
C SER A 9 6.05 15.21 -21.10
N SER A 10 5.18 16.16 -21.43
CA SER A 10 4.10 16.56 -20.53
C SER A 10 3.11 15.42 -20.24
N SER A 11 2.93 14.48 -21.18
CA SER A 11 2.04 13.32 -21.02
C SER A 11 2.68 12.17 -20.25
N ILE A 12 3.98 11.95 -20.40
CA ILE A 12 4.74 10.86 -19.74
C ILE A 12 5.23 11.30 -18.34
N GLY A 13 5.47 12.61 -18.17
CA GLY A 13 6.11 13.16 -16.98
C GLY A 13 7.63 12.95 -16.96
N ILE A 14 8.23 13.07 -15.77
CA ILE A 14 9.69 12.92 -15.54
C ILE A 14 10.07 11.62 -14.83
N GLY A 15 9.13 10.70 -14.60
CA GLY A 15 9.37 9.48 -13.79
C GLY A 15 10.50 8.62 -14.32
N HIS A 16 10.48 8.30 -15.61
CA HIS A 16 11.52 7.56 -16.33
C HIS A 16 12.89 8.22 -16.18
N LEU A 17 12.97 9.52 -16.50
CA LEU A 17 14.20 10.26 -16.40
C LEU A 17 14.74 10.33 -14.96
N ALA A 18 13.86 10.49 -13.97
CA ALA A 18 14.25 10.53 -12.57
C ALA A 18 14.87 9.21 -12.10
N ARG A 19 14.27 8.05 -12.43
CA ARG A 19 14.83 6.73 -12.09
C ARG A 19 16.13 6.43 -12.85
N CYS A 20 16.19 6.79 -14.13
CA CYS A 20 17.41 6.72 -14.94
C CYS A 20 18.54 7.56 -14.35
N ARG A 21 18.25 8.81 -13.96
CA ARG A 21 19.24 9.72 -13.35
C ARG A 21 19.82 9.16 -12.05
N ARG A 22 19.00 8.57 -11.18
CA ARG A 22 19.47 7.95 -9.93
C ARG A 22 20.45 6.82 -10.21
N LEU A 23 20.13 5.98 -11.19
CA LEU A 23 21.02 4.90 -11.61
C LEU A 23 22.30 5.43 -12.26
N ALA A 24 22.20 6.42 -13.14
CA ALA A 24 23.32 7.08 -13.80
C ALA A 24 24.31 7.72 -12.81
N VAL A 25 23.82 8.41 -11.78
CA VAL A 25 24.66 9.00 -10.72
C VAL A 25 25.46 7.92 -9.98
N SER A 26 24.82 6.79 -9.69
CA SER A 26 25.48 5.67 -9.01
C SER A 26 26.49 4.97 -9.93
N LEU A 27 26.17 4.72 -11.20
CA LEU A 27 27.10 4.16 -12.18
C LEU A 27 28.32 5.07 -12.40
N LYS A 28 28.11 6.38 -12.50
CA LYS A 28 29.19 7.37 -12.61
C LYS A 28 30.09 7.36 -11.36
N SER A 29 29.51 7.21 -10.18
CA SER A 29 30.27 7.04 -8.92
C SER A 29 31.12 5.76 -8.92
N ASN A 30 30.70 4.73 -9.67
CA ASN A 30 31.45 3.51 -9.93
C ASN A 30 32.39 3.62 -11.14
N ARG A 31 32.80 4.84 -11.52
CA ARG A 31 33.77 5.15 -12.59
C ARG A 31 33.34 4.80 -14.01
N TYR A 32 32.06 4.55 -14.24
CA TYR A 32 31.54 4.47 -15.60
C TYR A 32 31.39 5.86 -16.20
N GLU A 33 31.77 6.00 -17.47
CA GLU A 33 31.35 7.12 -18.29
C GLU A 33 29.88 6.91 -18.68
N VAL A 34 29.01 7.88 -18.36
CA VAL A 34 27.56 7.80 -18.58
C VAL A 34 27.07 9.00 -19.38
N CYS A 35 26.23 8.76 -20.38
CA CYS A 35 25.55 9.79 -21.15
C CYS A 35 24.07 9.45 -21.37
N PHE A 36 23.28 10.46 -21.78
CA PHE A 36 21.86 10.35 -22.05
C PHE A 36 21.55 10.59 -23.52
N ALA A 37 20.74 9.72 -24.11
CA ALA A 37 20.07 9.89 -25.39
C ALA A 37 18.58 10.10 -25.12
N LEU A 38 18.13 11.34 -25.29
CA LEU A 38 16.75 11.76 -25.10
C LEU A 38 16.12 12.06 -26.45
N ASP A 39 14.79 12.11 -26.52
CA ASP A 39 14.10 12.55 -27.74
C ASP A 39 14.58 13.94 -28.17
N TYR A 40 14.63 14.87 -27.20
CA TYR A 40 15.13 16.23 -27.36
C TYR A 40 15.81 16.69 -26.07
N VAL A 41 16.64 17.73 -26.16
CA VAL A 41 17.34 18.32 -25.02
C VAL A 41 17.04 19.81 -24.95
N ASN A 42 16.28 20.23 -23.95
CA ASN A 42 15.99 21.63 -23.65
C ASN A 42 16.77 22.12 -22.41
N ASP A 43 16.70 23.41 -22.09
CA ASP A 43 17.48 24.00 -20.99
C ASP A 43 17.12 23.43 -19.62
N TYR A 44 15.85 23.09 -19.39
CA TYR A 44 15.42 22.42 -18.18
C TYR A 44 16.09 21.04 -18.02
N LEU A 45 16.07 20.23 -19.08
CA LEU A 45 16.69 18.89 -19.08
C LEU A 45 18.21 18.96 -18.92
N LYS A 46 18.86 19.96 -19.54
CA LYS A 46 20.30 20.20 -19.36
C LYS A 46 20.65 20.51 -17.90
N GLU A 47 19.86 21.35 -17.23
CA GLU A 47 20.10 21.65 -15.81
C GLU A 47 19.78 20.44 -14.93
N TYR A 48 18.69 19.72 -15.21
CA TYR A 48 18.32 18.51 -14.46
C TYR A 48 19.39 17.40 -14.54
N LEU A 49 19.98 17.22 -15.73
CA LEU A 49 21.05 16.25 -16.01
C LEU A 49 22.44 16.85 -15.96
N LYS A 50 22.61 17.98 -15.26
CA LYS A 50 23.90 18.63 -15.12
C LYS A 50 24.97 17.66 -14.61
N GLY A 51 26.08 17.61 -15.34
CA GLY A 51 27.16 16.65 -15.11
C GLY A 51 27.08 15.39 -15.99
N PHE A 52 26.07 15.25 -16.86
CA PHE A 52 26.01 14.23 -17.90
C PHE A 52 26.01 14.86 -19.29
N THR A 53 26.63 14.19 -20.25
CA THR A 53 26.49 14.55 -21.66
C THR A 53 25.12 14.08 -22.15
N CYS A 54 24.39 14.97 -22.81
CA CYS A 54 23.04 14.70 -23.30
C CYS A 54 22.98 14.90 -24.83
N TYR A 55 22.31 13.98 -25.52
CA TYR A 55 22.07 14.00 -26.95
C TYR A 55 20.55 13.99 -27.20
N GLY A 56 20.08 14.83 -28.12
CA GLY A 56 18.71 14.76 -28.63
C GLY A 56 18.72 13.93 -29.92
N VAL A 57 18.06 12.77 -29.94
CA VAL A 57 18.06 11.88 -31.11
C VAL A 57 17.17 12.36 -32.24
N TYR A 58 16.24 13.27 -31.96
CA TYR A 58 15.39 13.92 -32.95
C TYR A 58 15.72 15.40 -33.11
N SER A 59 15.53 15.89 -34.34
CA SER A 59 15.49 17.33 -34.59
C SER A 59 14.25 17.94 -33.93
N LEU A 60 14.23 19.26 -33.70
CA LEU A 60 13.12 19.96 -33.00
C LEU A 60 11.72 19.75 -33.62
N ASN A 61 11.64 19.37 -34.90
CA ASN A 61 10.39 19.17 -35.63
C ASN A 61 10.08 17.69 -35.90
N GLU A 62 10.89 16.78 -35.37
CA GLU A 62 10.73 15.34 -35.53
C GLU A 62 10.33 14.72 -34.20
N SER A 63 9.58 13.62 -34.26
CA SER A 63 9.21 12.83 -33.10
C SER A 63 9.36 11.36 -33.43
N PHE A 64 9.37 10.53 -32.39
CA PHE A 64 9.33 9.08 -32.57
C PHE A 64 8.20 8.66 -33.50
N SER A 65 8.56 7.85 -34.49
CA SER A 65 7.68 7.27 -35.49
C SER A 65 7.63 5.74 -35.32
N GLU A 66 8.79 5.10 -35.40
CA GLU A 66 8.97 3.65 -35.27
C GLU A 66 10.33 3.30 -34.66
N GLU A 67 10.41 2.08 -34.11
CA GLU A 67 11.62 1.56 -33.45
C GLU A 67 12.84 1.52 -34.37
N LYS A 68 12.65 1.16 -35.64
CA LYS A 68 13.76 1.05 -36.61
C LYS A 68 14.39 2.41 -36.90
N ASP A 69 13.57 3.44 -37.08
CA ASP A 69 14.03 4.82 -37.30
C ASP A 69 14.78 5.36 -36.08
N ASP A 70 14.25 5.15 -34.87
CA ASP A 70 14.96 5.53 -33.65
C ASP A 70 16.32 4.84 -33.53
N ALA A 71 16.38 3.54 -33.78
CA ALA A 71 17.64 2.80 -33.72
C ALA A 71 18.66 3.34 -34.73
N MET A 72 18.25 3.65 -35.96
CA MET A 72 19.14 4.26 -36.96
C MET A 72 19.68 5.61 -36.51
N ARG A 73 18.83 6.49 -35.98
CA ARG A 73 19.25 7.79 -35.42
C ARG A 73 20.18 7.61 -34.23
N PHE A 74 19.93 6.63 -33.37
CA PHE A 74 20.82 6.29 -32.27
C PHE A 74 22.21 5.90 -32.80
N PHE A 75 22.29 5.12 -33.88
CA PHE A 75 23.57 4.76 -34.52
C PHE A 75 24.33 5.97 -35.07
N GLU A 76 23.67 7.02 -35.55
CA GLU A 76 24.36 8.23 -36.04
C GLU A 76 25.20 8.90 -34.93
N TYR A 77 24.74 8.84 -33.67
CA TYR A 77 25.45 9.42 -32.53
C TYR A 77 26.46 8.49 -31.88
N PHE A 78 26.25 7.17 -31.94
CA PHE A 78 26.97 6.20 -31.11
C PHE A 78 27.60 5.04 -31.87
N GLY A 79 27.34 4.89 -33.17
CA GLY A 79 27.82 3.78 -34.00
C GLY A 79 29.34 3.63 -34.06
N GLU A 80 30.07 4.75 -34.00
CA GLU A 80 31.54 4.77 -34.00
C GLU A 80 32.15 4.83 -32.60
N LYS A 81 31.32 4.85 -31.54
CA LYS A 81 31.77 4.98 -30.15
C LYS A 81 31.84 3.61 -29.47
N LYS A 82 32.77 3.47 -28.52
CA LYS A 82 32.82 2.27 -27.67
C LYS A 82 31.71 2.30 -26.61
N VAL A 83 30.57 1.72 -26.95
CA VAL A 83 29.43 1.52 -26.06
C VAL A 83 29.56 0.17 -25.38
N ILE A 84 29.60 0.15 -24.05
CA ILE A 84 29.69 -1.12 -23.30
C ILE A 84 28.31 -1.62 -22.86
N ALA A 85 27.37 -0.68 -22.68
CA ALA A 85 26.00 -1.00 -22.33
C ALA A 85 25.04 0.12 -22.73
N VAL A 86 23.79 -0.25 -22.99
CA VAL A 86 22.67 0.66 -23.19
C VAL A 86 21.57 0.31 -22.18
N VAL A 87 21.18 1.29 -21.38
CA VAL A 87 20.03 1.21 -20.47
C VAL A 87 18.84 1.85 -21.16
N VAL A 88 17.77 1.09 -21.34
CA VAL A 88 16.56 1.49 -22.06
C VAL A 88 15.43 1.65 -21.05
N ASP A 89 14.76 2.79 -21.08
CA ASP A 89 13.62 3.10 -20.22
C ASP A 89 12.58 3.91 -20.99
N ASP A 90 11.84 3.22 -21.86
CA ASP A 90 10.88 3.82 -22.77
C ASP A 90 9.91 2.75 -23.30
N TYR A 91 8.62 2.91 -23.04
CA TYR A 91 7.59 1.93 -23.41
C TYR A 91 7.42 1.71 -24.92
N ARG A 92 8.01 2.58 -25.74
CA ARG A 92 7.94 2.50 -27.21
C ARG A 92 8.88 1.43 -27.78
N PHE A 93 9.84 0.96 -26.99
CA PHE A 93 10.83 -0.02 -27.44
C PHE A 93 10.48 -1.44 -27.00
N SER A 94 10.76 -2.38 -27.89
CA SER A 94 10.59 -3.82 -27.73
C SER A 94 11.85 -4.54 -28.20
N SER A 95 11.78 -5.87 -28.30
CA SER A 95 12.84 -6.69 -28.90
C SER A 95 13.27 -6.20 -30.29
N ILE A 96 12.41 -5.52 -31.06
CA ILE A 96 12.75 -4.97 -32.38
C ILE A 96 13.86 -3.92 -32.26
N TRP A 97 13.68 -2.91 -31.39
CA TRP A 97 14.73 -1.90 -31.17
C TRP A 97 15.98 -2.54 -30.55
N GLU A 98 15.78 -3.40 -29.55
CA GLU A 98 16.87 -4.00 -28.78
C GLU A 98 17.80 -4.87 -29.63
N GLU A 99 17.24 -5.70 -30.52
CA GLU A 99 17.99 -6.51 -31.49
C GLU A 99 18.82 -5.65 -32.46
N LEU A 100 18.33 -4.48 -32.85
CA LEU A 100 19.10 -3.59 -33.71
C LEU A 100 20.31 -3.04 -32.97
N ILE A 101 20.14 -2.64 -31.70
CA ILE A 101 21.22 -2.06 -30.89
C ILE A 101 22.29 -3.07 -30.50
N THR A 102 22.01 -4.38 -30.51
CA THR A 102 23.07 -5.40 -30.29
C THR A 102 24.20 -5.33 -31.33
N ARG A 103 24.00 -4.66 -32.48
CA ARG A 103 25.05 -4.38 -33.47
C ARG A 103 26.20 -3.51 -32.93
N LEU A 104 26.01 -2.83 -31.80
CA LEU A 104 27.08 -2.09 -31.10
C LEU A 104 27.99 -3.01 -30.26
N ASP A 105 27.74 -4.32 -30.22
CA ASP A 105 28.46 -5.26 -29.35
C ASP A 105 28.43 -4.82 -27.88
N CYS A 106 27.24 -4.41 -27.42
CA CYS A 106 27.02 -3.86 -26.09
C CYS A 106 25.97 -4.65 -25.32
N LYS A 107 25.97 -4.54 -24.00
CA LYS A 107 24.93 -5.14 -23.15
C LYS A 107 23.65 -4.29 -23.16
N ILE A 108 22.49 -4.92 -23.31
CA ILE A 108 21.18 -4.26 -23.25
C ILE A 108 20.56 -4.48 -21.88
N ILE A 109 20.22 -3.39 -21.20
CA ILE A 109 19.56 -3.37 -19.90
C ILE A 109 18.21 -2.67 -20.06
N VAL A 110 17.13 -3.32 -19.68
CA VAL A 110 15.76 -2.80 -19.84
C VAL A 110 15.15 -2.48 -18.47
N LEU A 111 14.58 -1.28 -18.33
CA LEU A 111 13.64 -0.93 -17.27
C LEU A 111 12.22 -1.09 -17.81
N ASP A 112 11.45 -2.04 -17.30
CA ASP A 112 10.04 -2.22 -17.67
C ASP A 112 9.18 -2.39 -16.41
N ASP A 113 7.94 -1.90 -16.47
CA ASP A 113 6.95 -2.03 -15.40
C ASP A 113 5.53 -2.27 -15.97
N GLN A 114 5.41 -2.59 -17.27
CA GLN A 114 4.11 -2.83 -17.92
C GLN A 114 3.88 -4.28 -18.32
N ASP A 115 4.93 -5.10 -18.46
CA ASP A 115 4.83 -6.50 -18.84
C ASP A 115 4.08 -6.73 -20.17
N LYS A 116 4.18 -5.76 -21.10
CA LYS A 116 3.48 -5.77 -22.40
C LYS A 116 4.32 -6.25 -23.57
N ASN A 117 5.62 -6.01 -23.52
CA ASN A 117 6.53 -6.24 -24.64
C ASN A 117 7.35 -7.52 -24.42
N ILE A 118 7.86 -8.07 -25.52
CA ILE A 118 8.93 -9.06 -25.51
C ILE A 118 10.25 -8.28 -25.58
N HIS A 119 11.24 -8.73 -24.81
CA HIS A 119 12.55 -8.07 -24.70
C HIS A 119 13.69 -9.02 -25.06
N GLN A 120 14.60 -8.54 -25.91
CA GLN A 120 15.89 -9.13 -26.23
C GLN A 120 16.99 -8.39 -25.47
N CYS A 121 17.08 -8.65 -24.16
CA CYS A 121 18.02 -7.97 -23.27
C CYS A 121 18.93 -8.94 -22.49
N ASN A 122 19.98 -8.39 -21.88
CA ASN A 122 20.85 -9.12 -20.94
C ASN A 122 20.38 -9.01 -19.50
N LEU A 123 19.75 -7.88 -19.14
CA LEU A 123 19.22 -7.60 -17.81
C LEU A 123 17.88 -6.88 -17.93
N LEU A 124 16.85 -7.41 -17.28
CA LEU A 124 15.56 -6.73 -17.13
C LEU A 124 15.36 -6.34 -15.67
N ILE A 125 14.88 -5.12 -15.42
CA ILE A 125 14.57 -4.62 -14.09
C ILE A 125 13.12 -4.15 -14.07
N ASP A 126 12.32 -4.76 -13.19
CA ASP A 126 10.97 -4.33 -12.87
C ASP A 126 10.84 -4.23 -11.35
N SER A 127 10.63 -3.02 -10.85
CA SER A 127 10.54 -2.75 -9.40
C SER A 127 9.12 -2.86 -8.85
N SER A 128 8.11 -3.04 -9.70
CA SER A 128 6.70 -3.10 -9.31
C SER A 128 6.38 -4.36 -8.53
N TRP A 129 5.37 -4.29 -7.67
CA TRP A 129 4.91 -5.42 -6.86
C TRP A 129 3.45 -5.77 -7.15
N GLU A 130 3.23 -7.00 -7.62
CA GLU A 130 1.92 -7.57 -7.93
C GLU A 130 1.73 -8.94 -7.26
N GLY A 131 2.15 -9.07 -6.00
CA GLY A 131 2.09 -10.34 -5.29
C GLY A 131 2.91 -11.43 -5.98
N ASP A 132 2.46 -12.68 -5.89
CA ASP A 132 3.12 -13.85 -6.46
C ASP A 132 3.24 -13.78 -8.00
N LYS A 133 2.42 -12.97 -8.68
CA LYS A 133 2.52 -12.76 -10.15
C LYS A 133 3.84 -12.09 -10.53
N THR A 134 4.43 -11.32 -9.61
CA THR A 134 5.69 -10.59 -9.83
C THR A 134 6.77 -11.48 -10.45
N PHE A 135 6.94 -12.68 -9.92
CA PHE A 135 8.03 -13.59 -10.30
C PHE A 135 7.78 -14.35 -11.61
N GLN A 136 6.58 -14.25 -12.18
CA GLN A 136 6.21 -14.97 -13.41
C GLN A 136 5.96 -14.03 -14.61
N ARG A 137 5.85 -12.71 -14.41
CA ARG A 137 5.52 -11.72 -15.45
C ARG A 137 6.32 -11.89 -16.75
N TYR A 138 7.65 -11.93 -16.62
CA TYR A 138 8.56 -11.98 -17.77
C TYR A 138 8.93 -13.40 -18.23
N LYS A 139 8.30 -14.44 -17.67
CA LYS A 139 8.60 -15.82 -18.06
C LYS A 139 8.23 -16.05 -19.53
N GLY A 140 9.24 -16.32 -20.36
CA GLY A 140 9.05 -16.49 -21.81
C GLY A 140 8.88 -15.18 -22.59
N LYS A 141 9.06 -14.02 -21.95
CA LYS A 141 9.06 -12.69 -22.60
C LYS A 141 10.44 -12.05 -22.68
N VAL A 142 11.45 -12.70 -22.12
CA VAL A 142 12.86 -12.28 -22.19
C VAL A 142 13.71 -13.37 -22.82
N SER A 143 14.88 -12.99 -23.33
CA SER A 143 15.87 -13.95 -23.83
C SER A 143 16.24 -14.99 -22.75
N ASN A 144 16.53 -16.24 -23.14
CA ASN A 144 16.81 -17.32 -22.18
C ASN A 144 18.01 -17.05 -21.25
N ASN A 145 18.92 -16.16 -21.67
CA ASN A 145 20.11 -15.79 -20.90
C ASN A 145 19.92 -14.45 -20.16
N ALA A 146 18.75 -13.82 -20.26
CA ALA A 146 18.47 -12.58 -19.54
C ALA A 146 18.31 -12.85 -18.05
N THR A 147 18.93 -12.01 -17.23
CA THR A 147 18.64 -11.99 -15.79
C THR A 147 17.50 -11.02 -15.51
N CYS A 148 16.55 -11.39 -14.65
CA CYS A 148 15.43 -10.53 -14.26
C CYS A 148 15.56 -10.10 -12.79
N LEU A 149 15.55 -8.79 -12.55
CA LEU A 149 15.52 -8.18 -11.23
C LEU A 149 14.10 -7.69 -10.95
N LEU A 150 13.30 -8.56 -10.33
CA LEU A 150 11.87 -8.34 -10.12
C LEU A 150 11.54 -7.97 -8.66
N GLY A 151 10.64 -7.01 -8.50
CA GLY A 151 10.01 -6.64 -7.23
C GLY A 151 10.69 -5.49 -6.47
N PRO A 152 10.15 -5.16 -5.28
CA PRO A 152 10.43 -3.89 -4.59
C PRO A 152 11.88 -3.77 -4.07
N LYS A 153 12.65 -4.88 -4.02
CA LYS A 153 14.08 -4.84 -3.65
C LYS A 153 14.94 -4.04 -4.63
N TYR A 154 14.46 -3.84 -5.86
CA TYR A 154 15.17 -3.13 -6.92
C TYR A 154 14.68 -1.69 -7.15
N LEU A 155 13.78 -1.19 -6.30
CA LEU A 155 13.27 0.18 -6.38
C LEU A 155 14.40 1.22 -6.53
N LEU A 156 14.33 1.97 -7.63
CA LEU A 156 15.30 3.00 -7.99
C LEU A 156 15.02 4.31 -7.25
N ILE A 157 15.12 4.29 -5.92
CA ILE A 157 15.05 5.48 -5.06
C ILE A 157 16.45 5.97 -4.67
N ASP A 158 16.55 7.24 -4.26
CA ASP A 158 17.83 7.83 -3.88
C ASP A 158 18.49 7.05 -2.72
N LYS A 159 19.80 6.81 -2.82
CA LYS A 159 20.59 6.13 -1.78
C LYS A 159 20.47 6.82 -0.41
N LEU A 160 20.17 8.12 -0.36
CA LEU A 160 19.95 8.86 0.88
C LEU A 160 18.83 8.24 1.74
N PHE A 161 17.83 7.62 1.12
CA PHE A 161 16.75 6.91 1.82
C PHE A 161 17.21 5.60 2.48
N SER A 162 18.40 5.07 2.13
CA SER A 162 18.96 3.86 2.75
C SER A 162 19.80 4.14 4.00
N THR A 163 20.45 5.31 4.07
CA THR A 163 21.51 5.60 5.05
C THR A 163 21.00 6.32 6.29
N ASN A 164 19.91 7.07 6.20
CA ASN A 164 19.39 7.89 7.29
C ASN A 164 18.17 7.25 7.95
N LYS A 165 18.37 6.09 8.58
CA LYS A 165 17.31 5.49 9.40
C LYS A 165 17.17 6.27 10.72
N LYS A 166 16.09 7.06 10.75
CA LYS A 166 15.48 7.75 11.90
C LYS A 166 16.30 8.89 12.50
N ARG A 167 15.78 10.12 12.34
CA ARG A 167 15.50 10.92 13.53
C ARG A 167 14.53 10.10 14.37
N GLU A 168 14.73 10.00 15.67
CA GLU A 168 13.60 9.75 16.57
C GLU A 168 12.55 10.80 16.17
N HIS A 169 11.51 10.38 15.44
CA HIS A 169 10.32 11.19 15.28
C HIS A 169 9.80 11.32 16.69
N LYS A 170 10.26 12.36 17.39
CA LYS A 170 9.96 12.61 18.80
C LYS A 170 8.46 12.78 18.86
N ALA A 171 7.80 11.65 19.11
CA ALA A 171 6.38 11.54 19.24
C ALA A 171 5.92 12.70 20.12
N LEU A 172 5.11 13.58 19.53
CA LEU A 172 4.33 14.57 20.26
C LEU A 172 5.17 15.38 21.27
N ASN A 173 6.36 15.85 20.87
CA ASN A 173 6.92 16.98 21.60
C ASN A 173 5.94 18.14 21.40
N LYS A 174 5.14 18.49 22.41
CA LYS A 174 4.09 19.53 22.31
C LYS A 174 4.62 20.86 21.75
N ASN A 175 5.93 21.07 21.82
CA ASN A 175 6.61 22.27 21.34
C ASN A 175 7.00 22.23 19.85
N GLN A 176 6.72 21.15 19.11
CA GLN A 176 7.03 21.05 17.68
C GLN A 176 5.78 20.65 16.86
N PRO A 177 5.57 21.27 15.69
CA PRO A 177 4.46 20.91 14.82
C PRO A 177 4.67 19.51 14.23
N ILE A 178 3.58 18.75 14.09
CA ILE A 178 3.53 17.57 13.25
C ILE A 178 3.64 18.02 11.79
N ARG A 179 4.57 17.42 11.03
CA ARG A 179 4.84 17.82 9.64
C ARG A 179 4.16 16.88 8.67
N ILE A 180 3.20 17.40 7.92
CA ILE A 180 2.45 16.69 6.90
C ILE A 180 3.01 17.07 5.53
N LEU A 181 3.45 16.07 4.75
CA LEU A 181 3.84 16.26 3.36
C LEU A 181 2.65 15.92 2.46
N LEU A 182 2.28 16.83 1.58
CA LEU A 182 1.19 16.67 0.63
C LEU A 182 1.72 16.74 -0.81
N SER A 183 1.42 15.75 -1.65
CA SER A 183 1.89 15.77 -3.05
C SER A 183 1.04 14.92 -3.99
N LEU A 184 0.75 15.45 -5.19
CA LEU A 184 0.18 14.69 -6.31
C LEU A 184 1.25 14.09 -7.24
N GLY A 185 2.54 14.25 -6.90
CA GLY A 185 3.66 13.86 -7.75
C GLY A 185 4.04 14.94 -8.76
N GLY A 186 4.45 14.52 -9.96
CA GLY A 186 4.93 15.42 -11.01
C GLY A 186 3.85 16.27 -11.69
N GLY A 187 2.58 15.88 -11.56
CA GLY A 187 1.41 16.53 -12.14
C GLY A 187 0.16 16.36 -11.27
N GLY A 188 -1.01 16.67 -11.81
CA GLY A 188 -2.30 16.60 -11.11
C GLY A 188 -2.90 17.99 -10.83
N ASP A 189 -4.20 17.99 -10.54
CA ASP A 189 -4.96 19.21 -10.29
C ASP A 189 -4.88 19.63 -8.81
N LEU A 190 -4.27 20.80 -8.57
CA LEU A 190 -4.09 21.32 -7.22
C LEU A 190 -5.39 21.80 -6.57
N ILE A 191 -6.50 21.96 -7.31
CA ILE A 191 -7.82 22.23 -6.73
C ILE A 191 -8.22 21.13 -5.74
N LEU A 192 -7.91 19.87 -6.05
CA LEU A 192 -8.16 18.75 -5.13
C LEU A 192 -7.45 18.97 -3.79
N LEU A 193 -6.19 19.41 -3.82
CA LEU A 193 -5.42 19.70 -2.62
C LEU A 193 -5.98 20.91 -1.87
N ILE A 194 -6.41 21.97 -2.58
CA ILE A 194 -7.06 23.13 -1.95
C ILE A 194 -8.31 22.67 -1.19
N SER A 195 -9.20 21.91 -1.82
CA SER A 195 -10.44 21.42 -1.19
C SER A 195 -10.15 20.52 0.01
N LEU A 196 -9.19 19.59 -0.12
CA LEU A 196 -8.76 18.72 0.97
C LEU A 196 -8.20 19.51 2.16
N ILE A 197 -7.31 20.47 1.89
CA ILE A 197 -6.70 21.31 2.94
C ILE A 197 -7.76 22.17 3.64
N LYS A 198 -8.72 22.74 2.91
CA LYS A 198 -9.85 23.49 3.51
C LYS A 198 -10.62 22.62 4.51
N HIS A 199 -11.05 21.43 4.10
CA HIS A 199 -11.76 20.51 4.99
C HIS A 199 -10.95 20.12 6.23
N PHE A 200 -9.63 20.02 6.08
CA PHE A 200 -8.72 19.71 7.17
C PHE A 200 -8.59 20.88 8.17
N ILE A 201 -8.38 22.10 7.67
CA ILE A 201 -8.20 23.32 8.49
C ILE A 201 -9.51 23.77 9.15
N ASP A 202 -10.66 23.63 8.48
CA ASP A 202 -11.96 24.12 8.98
C ASP A 202 -12.46 23.35 10.22
N LYS A 203 -11.92 22.15 10.48
CA LYS A 203 -12.33 21.29 11.60
C LYS A 203 -11.12 20.75 12.37
N PRO A 204 -10.31 21.63 12.99
CA PRO A 204 -9.13 21.18 13.69
C PRO A 204 -9.50 20.39 14.94
N LEU A 205 -8.75 19.33 15.25
CA LEU A 205 -8.75 18.77 16.60
C LEU A 205 -8.00 19.74 17.52
N ASN A 206 -8.63 20.15 18.62
CA ASN A 206 -8.05 21.08 19.59
C ASN A 206 -6.67 20.57 20.07
N ASP A 207 -5.74 21.52 20.26
CA ASP A 207 -4.39 21.34 20.84
C ASP A 207 -3.30 20.64 20.00
N LEU A 208 -3.56 20.31 18.73
CA LEU A 208 -2.54 19.78 17.80
C LEU A 208 -1.90 20.90 16.96
N HIS A 209 -0.60 21.09 17.11
CA HIS A 209 0.20 21.95 16.23
C HIS A 209 0.68 21.14 15.02
N TYR A 210 0.43 21.63 13.81
CA TYR A 210 0.81 20.97 12.56
C TYR A 210 1.27 21.95 11.49
N GLU A 211 1.96 21.43 10.48
CA GLU A 211 2.43 22.16 9.31
C GLU A 211 2.22 21.29 8.07
N ILE A 212 1.60 21.85 7.03
CA ILE A 212 1.35 21.17 5.76
C ILE A 212 2.34 21.72 4.74
N THR A 213 3.26 20.89 4.27
CA THR A 213 4.15 21.22 3.17
C THR A 213 3.63 20.56 1.89
N THR A 214 3.25 21.36 0.91
CA THR A 214 2.75 20.88 -0.38
C THR A 214 3.83 20.96 -1.46
N ILE A 215 4.08 19.85 -2.14
CA ILE A 215 4.96 19.78 -3.30
C ILE A 215 4.16 20.10 -4.56
N ILE A 216 4.58 21.14 -5.28
CA ILE A 216 4.01 21.50 -6.58
C ILE A 216 4.94 20.98 -7.68
N GLY A 217 4.46 19.94 -8.37
CA GLY A 217 5.16 19.33 -9.50
C GLY A 217 5.26 20.24 -10.73
N PRO A 218 6.22 19.96 -11.64
CA PRO A 218 6.43 20.76 -12.84
C PRO A 218 5.20 20.79 -13.77
N TYR A 219 4.39 19.75 -13.79
CA TYR A 219 3.19 19.64 -14.65
C TYR A 219 1.87 19.77 -13.89
N ALA A 220 1.90 20.22 -12.62
CA ALA A 220 0.66 20.45 -11.87
C ALA A 220 -0.18 21.58 -12.49
N THR A 221 -1.49 21.44 -12.50
CA THR A 221 -2.42 22.51 -12.95
C THR A 221 -2.89 23.35 -11.78
N ASN A 222 -3.43 24.55 -12.04
CA ASN A 222 -3.99 25.43 -11.01
C ASN A 222 -2.98 25.89 -9.94
N LYS A 223 -1.71 26.08 -10.34
CA LYS A 223 -0.60 26.51 -9.45
C LYS A 223 -0.83 27.89 -8.85
N ASP A 224 -1.25 28.86 -9.65
CA ASP A 224 -1.44 30.24 -9.19
C ASP A 224 -2.54 30.32 -8.13
N GLU A 225 -3.62 29.57 -8.32
CA GLU A 225 -4.71 29.46 -7.35
C GLU A 225 -4.24 28.84 -6.04
N PHE A 226 -3.42 27.78 -6.10
CA PHE A 226 -2.82 27.18 -4.92
C PHE A 226 -1.87 28.14 -4.18
N ILE A 227 -1.06 28.93 -4.91
CA ILE A 227 -0.16 29.93 -4.33
C ILE A 227 -0.95 31.05 -3.64
N VAL A 228 -2.06 31.49 -4.23
CA VAL A 228 -2.97 32.47 -3.60
C VAL A 228 -3.63 31.88 -2.36
N PHE A 229 -4.03 30.62 -2.41
CA PHE A 229 -4.61 29.91 -1.28
C PHE A 229 -3.61 29.78 -0.12
N SER A 230 -2.38 29.32 -0.37
CA SER A 230 -1.38 29.11 0.69
C SER A 230 -1.01 30.40 1.43
N LYS A 231 -1.01 31.55 0.74
CA LYS A 231 -0.74 32.86 1.37
C LYS A 231 -1.79 33.29 2.39
N LYS A 232 -2.95 32.62 2.42
CA LYS A 232 -4.04 32.88 3.40
C LYS A 232 -3.96 31.97 4.63
N HIS A 233 -3.06 30.99 4.63
CA HIS A 233 -2.98 29.93 5.64
C HIS A 233 -1.51 29.72 6.05
N ASP A 234 -1.11 30.23 7.21
CA ASP A 234 0.28 30.21 7.69
C ASP A 234 0.82 28.78 7.88
N GLU A 235 -0.07 27.82 8.15
CA GLU A 235 0.22 26.39 8.26
C GLU A 235 0.55 25.72 6.90
N VAL A 236 0.27 26.37 5.77
CA VAL A 236 0.48 25.80 4.42
C VAL A 236 1.73 26.37 3.77
N LYS A 237 2.74 25.51 3.59
CA LYS A 237 3.99 25.82 2.89
C LYS A 237 4.02 25.20 1.50
N ILE A 238 4.73 25.86 0.59
CA ILE A 238 4.90 25.40 -0.79
C ILE A 238 6.36 25.08 -1.04
N ILE A 239 6.58 23.99 -1.77
CA ILE A 239 7.86 23.67 -2.41
C ILE A 239 7.62 23.59 -3.92
N LEU A 240 8.37 24.39 -4.69
CA LEU A 240 8.24 24.50 -6.13
C LEU A 240 9.39 23.75 -6.83
N ASN A 241 9.06 22.84 -7.74
CA ASN A 241 9.99 22.24 -8.72
C ASN A 241 11.32 21.73 -8.12
N GLN A 242 11.28 21.20 -6.90
CA GLN A 242 12.48 20.72 -6.22
C GLN A 242 12.98 19.39 -6.82
N ASP A 243 14.28 19.31 -7.08
CA ASP A 243 14.94 18.04 -7.44
C ASP A 243 15.21 17.22 -6.18
N GLY A 244 14.58 16.04 -6.10
CA GLY A 244 14.66 15.15 -4.95
C GLY A 244 13.88 15.66 -3.73
N LEU A 245 13.20 14.75 -3.04
CA LEU A 245 12.35 15.07 -1.88
C LEU A 245 12.92 14.53 -0.56
N PHE A 246 14.19 14.11 -0.54
CA PHE A 246 14.79 13.48 0.63
C PHE A 246 14.73 14.38 1.88
N ASN A 247 15.06 15.66 1.75
CA ASN A 247 15.10 16.59 2.89
C ASN A 247 13.71 16.87 3.46
N GLU A 248 12.68 16.78 2.63
CA GLU A 248 11.29 17.08 2.92
C GLU A 248 10.68 15.85 3.58
N ILE A 249 10.76 14.70 2.91
CA ILE A 249 10.29 13.41 3.41
C ILE A 249 10.96 13.09 4.75
N SER A 250 12.29 13.24 4.87
CA SER A 250 13.01 12.96 6.13
C SER A 250 12.62 13.85 7.32
N LYS A 251 11.92 14.97 7.05
CA LYS A 251 11.40 15.88 8.06
C LYS A 251 9.93 15.67 8.34
N SER A 252 9.23 14.86 7.56
CA SER A 252 7.78 14.67 7.65
C SER A 252 7.41 13.52 8.56
N ASP A 253 6.28 13.66 9.24
CA ASP A 253 5.69 12.65 10.11
C ASP A 253 4.57 11.88 9.40
N LEU A 254 3.90 12.51 8.43
CA LEU A 254 2.82 11.90 7.65
C LEU A 254 2.95 12.31 6.18
N TYR A 255 2.85 11.35 5.28
CA TYR A 255 2.68 11.60 3.84
C TYR A 255 1.22 11.43 3.44
N ILE A 256 0.70 12.38 2.65
CA ILE A 256 -0.62 12.34 2.05
C ILE A 256 -0.49 12.61 0.55
N GLY A 257 -1.12 11.82 -0.31
CA GLY A 257 -1.10 12.13 -1.74
C GLY A 257 -1.27 10.96 -2.70
N ALA A 258 -0.76 11.14 -3.92
CA ALA A 258 -0.80 10.11 -4.95
C ALA A 258 0.06 8.88 -4.59
N SER A 259 -0.34 7.68 -5.03
CA SER A 259 0.40 6.43 -4.82
C SER A 259 1.61 6.24 -5.78
N GLY A 260 2.30 7.32 -6.13
CA GLY A 260 3.46 7.31 -7.03
C GLY A 260 4.81 7.09 -6.34
N GLY A 261 5.91 7.49 -7.01
CA GLY A 261 7.29 7.32 -6.51
C GLY A 261 7.54 7.81 -5.08
N THR A 262 6.91 8.93 -4.69
CA THR A 262 7.00 9.52 -3.34
C THR A 262 6.50 8.57 -2.24
N LEU A 263 5.50 7.72 -2.51
CA LEU A 263 5.03 6.71 -1.56
C LEU A 263 6.17 5.77 -1.18
N PHE A 264 6.88 5.22 -2.18
CA PHE A 264 7.97 4.27 -1.94
C PHE A 264 9.15 4.92 -1.19
N GLU A 265 9.41 6.20 -1.44
CA GLU A 265 10.40 6.99 -0.70
C GLU A 265 10.00 7.19 0.77
N ALA A 266 8.72 7.49 1.03
CA ALA A 266 8.19 7.60 2.39
C ALA A 266 8.20 6.25 3.13
N LEU A 267 7.84 5.17 2.45
CA LEU A 267 7.88 3.81 3.01
C LEU A 267 9.32 3.36 3.32
N ALA A 268 10.32 3.74 2.51
CA ALA A 268 11.73 3.49 2.81
C ALA A 268 12.16 4.12 4.16
N MET A 269 11.54 5.25 4.49
CA MET A 269 11.73 5.98 5.76
C MET A 269 10.78 5.52 6.88
N GLN A 270 9.90 4.55 6.63
CA GLN A 270 8.86 4.07 7.57
C GLN A 270 7.92 5.19 8.04
N ILE A 271 7.63 6.14 7.15
CA ILE A 271 6.71 7.25 7.42
C ILE A 271 5.27 6.77 7.15
N PRO A 272 4.34 6.96 8.09
CA PRO A 272 2.92 6.78 7.85
C PRO A 272 2.44 7.48 6.57
N CYS A 273 1.66 6.78 5.75
CA CYS A 273 1.13 7.30 4.51
C CYS A 273 -0.40 7.15 4.45
N ILE A 274 -1.09 8.12 3.84
CA ILE A 274 -2.47 8.00 3.37
C ILE A 274 -2.46 8.36 1.89
N THR A 275 -2.77 7.41 1.01
CA THR A 275 -2.70 7.66 -0.43
C THR A 275 -4.02 7.48 -1.14
N PHE A 276 -4.15 8.10 -2.30
CA PHE A 276 -5.26 7.93 -3.21
C PHE A 276 -4.78 7.90 -4.66
N SER A 277 -5.53 7.23 -5.53
CA SER A 277 -5.23 7.22 -6.97
C SER A 277 -5.72 8.51 -7.63
N ILE A 278 -4.87 9.13 -8.46
CA ILE A 278 -5.25 10.27 -9.32
C ILE A 278 -5.38 9.88 -10.80
N SER A 279 -5.08 8.62 -11.13
CA SER A 279 -5.15 8.06 -12.48
C SER A 279 -5.35 6.54 -12.41
N GLU A 280 -5.84 5.93 -13.49
CA GLU A 280 -6.19 4.50 -13.52
C GLU A 280 -4.98 3.59 -13.28
N ASN A 281 -3.79 3.97 -13.79
CA ASN A 281 -2.53 3.26 -13.56
C ASN A 281 -2.00 3.32 -12.11
N GLN A 282 -2.66 4.06 -11.22
CA GLN A 282 -2.34 4.10 -9.79
C GLN A 282 -3.27 3.23 -8.95
N GLN A 283 -4.33 2.67 -9.56
CA GLN A 283 -5.19 1.70 -8.89
C GLN A 283 -4.38 0.44 -8.57
N ASN A 284 -4.47 0.02 -7.32
CA ASN A 284 -3.72 -1.13 -6.84
C ASN A 284 -4.63 -2.08 -6.07
N ASP A 285 -4.26 -3.37 -6.10
CA ASP A 285 -4.78 -4.32 -5.13
C ASP A 285 -4.23 -3.94 -3.75
N HIS A 286 -5.11 -3.80 -2.77
CA HIS A 286 -4.73 -3.43 -1.42
C HIS A 286 -3.76 -4.45 -0.81
N VAL A 287 -3.89 -5.74 -1.16
CA VAL A 287 -2.98 -6.78 -0.68
C VAL A 287 -1.53 -6.49 -1.11
N ASN A 288 -1.33 -5.98 -2.33
CA ASN A 288 0.00 -5.63 -2.82
C ASN A 288 0.61 -4.47 -2.01
N PHE A 289 -0.19 -3.47 -1.62
CA PHE A 289 0.30 -2.40 -0.75
C PHE A 289 0.50 -2.85 0.70
N GLU A 290 -0.36 -3.74 1.21
CA GLU A 290 -0.17 -4.33 2.53
C GLU A 290 1.15 -5.10 2.61
N ASP A 291 1.54 -5.84 1.58
CA ASP A 291 2.84 -6.53 1.49
C ASP A 291 4.03 -5.56 1.62
N LEU A 292 3.86 -4.31 1.19
CA LEU A 292 4.86 -3.24 1.30
C LEU A 292 4.76 -2.47 2.63
N GLY A 293 3.84 -2.86 3.52
CA GLY A 293 3.57 -2.19 4.79
C GLY A 293 2.72 -0.92 4.68
N HIS A 294 1.99 -0.73 3.57
CA HIS A 294 1.09 0.40 3.36
C HIS A 294 -0.38 -0.02 3.43
N TYR A 295 -1.11 0.48 4.43
CA TYR A 295 -2.46 0.01 4.75
C TYR A 295 -3.57 1.00 4.38
N PHE A 296 -3.26 2.29 4.21
CA PHE A 296 -4.25 3.35 4.01
C PHE A 296 -4.18 3.88 2.57
N HIS A 297 -4.79 3.14 1.64
CA HIS A 297 -4.95 3.55 0.25
C HIS A 297 -6.43 3.64 -0.14
N LEU A 298 -6.77 4.56 -1.02
CA LEU A 298 -8.08 4.69 -1.66
C LEU A 298 -7.91 4.70 -3.18
N ASN A 299 -8.49 3.72 -3.89
CA ASN A 299 -8.44 3.69 -5.36
C ASN A 299 -9.25 4.81 -6.03
N GLU A 300 -10.09 5.50 -5.29
CA GLU A 300 -10.89 6.62 -5.76
C GLU A 300 -11.19 7.58 -4.61
N ILE A 301 -11.23 8.89 -4.91
CA ILE A 301 -11.71 9.93 -4.01
C ILE A 301 -12.54 10.93 -4.78
N THR A 302 -13.74 11.24 -4.29
CA THR A 302 -14.64 12.23 -4.87
C THR A 302 -14.71 13.48 -4.00
N GLU A 303 -15.30 14.57 -4.51
CA GLU A 303 -15.54 15.78 -3.71
C GLU A 303 -16.36 15.48 -2.43
N SER A 304 -17.29 14.51 -2.52
CA SER A 304 -18.13 14.12 -1.37
C SER A 304 -17.36 13.36 -0.28
N ASP A 305 -16.19 12.81 -0.60
CA ASP A 305 -15.35 12.07 0.33
C ASP A 305 -14.41 12.98 1.13
N LEU A 306 -14.11 14.19 0.63
CA LEU A 306 -13.04 15.04 1.18
C LEU A 306 -13.25 15.41 2.65
N ALA A 307 -14.50 15.62 3.06
CA ALA A 307 -14.83 15.87 4.47
C ALA A 307 -14.50 14.66 5.36
N ASN A 308 -14.82 13.45 4.91
CA ASN A 308 -14.50 12.21 5.63
C ASN A 308 -13.00 11.87 5.55
N PHE A 309 -12.34 12.23 4.45
CA PHE A 309 -10.90 12.10 4.31
C PHE A 309 -10.17 12.97 5.33
N ALA A 310 -10.56 14.24 5.47
CA ALA A 310 -10.03 15.13 6.49
C ALA A 310 -10.23 14.56 7.91
N LEU A 311 -11.41 13.98 8.20
CA LEU A 311 -11.64 13.28 9.46
C LEU A 311 -10.69 12.08 9.64
N LEU A 312 -10.42 11.31 8.59
CA LEU A 312 -9.48 10.18 8.66
C LEU A 312 -8.06 10.66 9.00
N VAL A 313 -7.60 11.75 8.37
CA VAL A 313 -6.31 12.36 8.70
C VAL A 313 -6.27 12.72 10.18
N TRP A 314 -7.32 13.35 10.71
CA TRP A 314 -7.42 13.70 12.12
C TRP A 314 -7.39 12.49 13.06
N GLU A 315 -8.10 11.41 12.73
CA GLU A 315 -8.07 10.17 13.52
C GLU A 315 -6.68 9.49 13.50
N ILE A 316 -5.95 9.59 12.38
CA ILE A 316 -4.58 9.09 12.26
C ILE A 316 -3.63 9.93 13.11
N LEU A 317 -3.75 11.26 13.07
CA LEU A 317 -2.90 12.17 13.84
C LEU A 317 -3.13 12.05 15.35
N SER A 318 -4.38 11.90 15.79
CA SER A 318 -4.71 11.73 17.22
C SER A 318 -4.17 10.40 17.79
N GLN A 319 -3.99 9.40 16.92
CA GLN A 319 -3.46 8.08 17.26
C GLN A 319 -2.09 7.83 16.61
N TYR A 320 -1.31 8.89 16.39
CA TYR A 320 -0.08 8.81 15.58
C TYR A 320 0.86 7.68 16.02
N GLN A 321 1.06 7.46 17.32
CA GLN A 321 1.96 6.40 17.79
C GLN A 321 1.49 4.99 17.38
N ARG A 322 0.19 4.74 17.39
CA ARG A 322 -0.42 3.47 16.94
C ARG A 322 -0.12 3.25 15.45
N ILE A 323 -0.34 4.29 14.64
CA ILE A 323 -0.12 4.24 13.19
C ILE A 323 1.38 4.17 12.86
N TYR A 324 2.22 4.93 13.55
CA TYR A 324 3.66 4.87 13.39
C TYR A 324 4.18 3.45 13.63
N ASN A 325 3.75 2.80 14.72
CA ASN A 325 4.12 1.42 15.05
C ASN A 325 3.72 0.42 13.95
N LEU A 326 2.57 0.63 13.30
CA LEU A 326 2.13 -0.19 12.16
C LEU A 326 3.13 -0.13 10.98
N TYR A 327 3.73 1.03 10.73
CA TYR A 327 4.72 1.22 9.65
C TYR A 327 6.15 0.79 10.03
N GLN A 328 6.42 0.50 11.31
CA GLN A 328 7.76 0.06 11.74
C GLN A 328 8.04 -1.41 11.43
N ASN A 329 6.97 -2.21 11.30
CA ASN A 329 7.03 -3.66 11.10
C ASN A 329 6.23 -4.03 9.84
N PRO A 330 6.75 -3.74 8.63
CA PRO A 330 6.08 -4.16 7.40
C PRO A 330 5.94 -5.69 7.37
N SER A 331 4.84 -6.17 6.81
CA SER A 331 4.40 -7.57 6.85
C SER A 331 5.27 -8.49 6.01
N THR A 332 5.63 -8.07 4.79
CA THR A 332 6.32 -8.94 3.82
C THR A 332 7.62 -8.33 3.30
N PHE A 333 7.57 -7.09 2.78
CA PHE A 333 8.73 -6.44 2.17
C PHE A 333 9.06 -5.11 2.84
N LYS A 334 10.32 -5.00 3.27
CA LYS A 334 10.88 -3.74 3.74
C LYS A 334 11.62 -3.04 2.62
N ILE A 335 11.14 -1.86 2.22
CA ILE A 335 11.87 -0.99 1.30
C ILE A 335 13.06 -0.41 2.07
N ASP A 336 14.27 -0.76 1.64
CA ASP A 336 15.51 -0.45 2.37
C ASP A 336 16.38 0.62 1.71
N GLY A 337 15.94 1.15 0.56
CA GLY A 337 16.64 2.17 -0.21
C GLY A 337 17.89 1.69 -0.95
N LYS A 338 18.17 0.38 -0.99
CA LYS A 338 19.38 -0.17 -1.63
C LYS A 338 19.17 -0.61 -3.08
N GLY A 339 18.00 -0.38 -3.67
CA GLY A 339 17.68 -0.85 -5.03
C GLY A 339 18.67 -0.36 -6.09
N VAL A 340 19.02 0.93 -6.09
CA VAL A 340 20.03 1.49 -7.00
C VAL A 340 21.39 0.78 -6.86
N GLU A 341 21.83 0.48 -5.64
CA GLU A 341 23.10 -0.23 -5.40
C GLU A 341 23.04 -1.65 -5.97
N ARG A 342 21.94 -2.38 -5.72
CA ARG A 342 21.74 -3.74 -6.25
C ARG A 342 21.73 -3.75 -7.77
N VAL A 343 21.00 -2.82 -8.39
CA VAL A 343 20.90 -2.72 -9.84
C VAL A 343 22.24 -2.33 -10.45
N CYS A 344 22.98 -1.37 -9.87
CA CYS A 344 24.33 -1.04 -10.34
C CYS A 344 25.29 -2.24 -10.27
N LYS A 345 25.25 -3.03 -9.20
CA LYS A 345 26.05 -4.26 -9.08
C LYS A 345 25.70 -5.27 -10.16
N ALA A 346 24.42 -5.48 -10.42
CA ALA A 346 23.98 -6.40 -11.48
C ALA A 346 24.39 -5.91 -12.88
N ILE A 347 24.27 -4.61 -13.17
CA ILE A 347 24.76 -4.01 -14.42
C ILE A 347 26.27 -4.23 -14.56
N HIS A 348 27.04 -4.00 -13.49
CA HIS A 348 28.47 -4.25 -13.49
C HIS A 348 28.79 -5.72 -13.84
N SER A 349 28.16 -6.67 -13.14
CA SER A 349 28.32 -8.11 -13.39
C SER A 349 27.99 -8.49 -14.84
N VAL A 350 26.90 -7.96 -15.40
CA VAL A 350 26.51 -8.19 -16.81
C VAL A 350 27.54 -7.64 -17.78
N ILE A 351 28.12 -6.47 -17.51
CA ILE A 351 29.16 -5.86 -18.35
C ILE A 351 30.45 -6.69 -18.36
N ILE A 352 30.85 -7.24 -17.21
CA ILE A 352 32.08 -8.04 -17.09
C ILE A 352 31.86 -9.56 -17.27
N GLU A 353 30.62 -9.95 -17.58
CA GLU A 353 30.19 -11.35 -17.77
C GLU A 353 30.40 -12.25 -16.54
N GLU A 354 30.29 -11.65 -15.35
CA GLU A 354 30.28 -12.39 -14.09
C GLU A 354 28.85 -12.81 -13.68
N PRO A 355 28.69 -13.94 -12.98
CA PRO A 355 27.41 -14.34 -12.42
C PRO A 355 26.86 -13.23 -11.51
N ILE A 356 25.60 -12.86 -11.70
CA ILE A 356 24.90 -12.03 -10.73
C ILE A 356 24.67 -12.90 -9.50
N LEU A 357 25.39 -12.60 -8.41
CA LEU A 357 25.09 -13.17 -7.10
C LEU A 357 23.66 -12.75 -6.74
N GLU A 358 22.71 -13.67 -6.86
CA GLU A 358 21.37 -13.44 -6.35
C GLU A 358 21.49 -13.07 -4.88
N LEU A 359 21.19 -11.81 -4.57
CA LEU A 359 21.01 -11.34 -3.21
C LEU A 359 19.68 -11.92 -2.69
N GLY A 360 19.67 -13.24 -2.46
CA GLY A 360 18.52 -14.04 -2.07
C GLY A 360 17.35 -13.94 -3.05
N GLU A 361 16.89 -15.08 -3.56
CA GLU A 361 15.44 -15.25 -3.61
C GLU A 361 14.95 -15.07 -2.18
N ILE A 362 14.39 -13.89 -1.89
CA ILE A 362 13.55 -13.73 -0.71
C ILE A 362 12.26 -14.40 -1.13
N SER A 363 12.20 -15.72 -0.91
CA SER A 363 10.93 -16.35 -0.57
C SER A 363 10.27 -15.46 0.48
N LYS A 364 8.93 -15.34 0.44
CA LYS A 364 8.15 -14.85 1.59
C LYS A 364 8.89 -15.33 2.83
N GLN A 365 9.38 -14.39 3.65
CA GLN A 365 10.10 -14.71 4.90
C GLN A 365 9.51 -15.99 5.42
N ASP A 366 10.34 -17.03 5.51
CA ASP A 366 9.92 -18.39 5.79
C ASP A 366 8.72 -18.33 6.72
N GLU A 367 7.60 -18.86 6.23
CA GLU A 367 6.35 -19.05 6.97
C GLU A 367 6.64 -20.07 8.09
N HIS A 368 7.57 -19.72 8.98
CA HIS A 368 7.98 -20.42 10.17
C HIS A 368 6.98 -20.06 11.26
N ASP A 369 5.77 -20.52 11.02
CA ASP A 369 4.98 -21.35 11.91
C ASP A 369 3.68 -21.70 11.17
N LEU A 370 3.80 -22.46 10.07
CA LEU A 370 2.63 -23.19 9.57
C LEU A 370 2.24 -24.22 10.64
N ASN A 371 1.46 -23.76 11.63
CA ASN A 371 0.73 -24.63 12.53
C ASN A 371 -0.13 -25.54 11.65
N LYS A 372 0.24 -26.83 11.59
CA LYS A 372 -0.59 -27.84 10.92
C LYS A 372 -1.90 -27.92 11.68
N GLY A 373 -2.99 -27.49 11.05
CA GLY A 373 -4.31 -27.44 11.67
C GLY A 373 -4.86 -26.02 11.81
N TYR A 374 -5.77 -25.84 12.75
CA TYR A 374 -6.45 -24.58 12.99
C TYR A 374 -5.68 -23.69 13.94
N ASP A 375 -5.74 -22.40 13.67
CA ASP A 375 -5.21 -21.36 14.55
C ASP A 375 -6.20 -20.18 14.61
N LEU A 376 -6.61 -19.79 15.82
CA LEU A 376 -7.55 -18.70 16.04
C LEU A 376 -6.84 -17.55 16.75
N ASN A 377 -6.39 -16.56 15.98
CA ASN A 377 -5.58 -15.46 16.48
C ASN A 377 -6.36 -14.14 16.52
N GLN A 378 -6.12 -13.35 17.56
CA GLN A 378 -6.64 -11.98 17.62
C GLN A 378 -5.97 -11.13 16.53
N ILE A 379 -6.77 -10.36 15.80
CA ILE A 379 -6.26 -9.48 14.73
C ILE A 379 -5.83 -8.12 15.30
N ASN A 380 -4.92 -7.47 14.59
CA ASN A 380 -4.51 -6.09 14.84
C ASN A 380 -4.74 -5.22 13.58
N ASP A 381 -4.18 -4.02 13.55
CA ASP A 381 -4.39 -3.06 12.46
C ASP A 381 -3.91 -3.53 11.08
N THR A 382 -3.03 -4.54 11.01
CA THR A 382 -2.59 -5.12 9.73
C THR A 382 -3.71 -5.85 8.99
N ALA A 383 -4.82 -6.17 9.66
CA ALA A 383 -5.98 -6.83 9.08
C ALA A 383 -7.05 -5.86 8.55
N ILE A 384 -6.81 -4.53 8.60
CA ILE A 384 -7.83 -3.51 8.31
C ILE A 384 -8.47 -3.70 6.93
N ASN A 385 -7.72 -3.98 5.86
CA ASN A 385 -8.31 -4.18 4.54
C ASN A 385 -8.88 -5.58 4.37
N ARG A 386 -8.13 -6.64 4.74
CA ARG A 386 -8.62 -8.03 4.62
C ARG A 386 -9.94 -8.26 5.34
N TYR A 387 -10.12 -7.64 6.52
CA TYR A 387 -11.38 -7.68 7.26
C TYR A 387 -12.52 -7.04 6.47
N LEU A 388 -12.29 -5.87 5.86
CA LEU A 388 -13.29 -5.19 5.03
C LEU A 388 -13.62 -6.00 3.78
N ASP A 389 -12.61 -6.49 3.08
CA ASP A 389 -12.75 -7.22 1.82
C ASP A 389 -13.55 -8.49 2.06
N ALA A 390 -13.21 -9.24 3.11
CA ALA A 390 -13.99 -10.37 3.58
C ALA A 390 -15.44 -9.96 3.91
N ARG A 391 -15.65 -8.89 4.69
CA ARG A 391 -16.99 -8.40 5.05
C ARG A 391 -17.82 -7.98 3.82
N ASN A 392 -17.18 -7.45 2.78
CA ASN A 392 -17.85 -7.00 1.56
C ASN A 392 -17.99 -8.09 0.50
N LEU A 393 -17.50 -9.31 0.73
CA LEU A 393 -17.79 -10.44 -0.15
C LEU A 393 -19.30 -10.63 -0.32
N LYS A 394 -19.74 -10.85 -1.57
CA LYS A 394 -21.16 -11.02 -1.90
C LYS A 394 -21.87 -12.07 -1.04
N ILE A 395 -21.22 -13.21 -0.81
CA ILE A 395 -21.73 -14.31 0.04
C ILE A 395 -21.95 -13.89 1.50
N ASN A 396 -21.17 -12.93 2.00
CA ASN A 396 -21.33 -12.38 3.34
C ASN A 396 -22.40 -11.29 3.34
N LEU A 397 -22.39 -10.37 2.37
CA LEU A 397 -23.40 -9.32 2.23
C LEU A 397 -24.83 -9.90 2.23
N ASP A 398 -25.07 -10.98 1.50
CA ASP A 398 -26.38 -11.62 1.42
C ASP A 398 -26.87 -12.17 2.78
N LYS A 399 -25.95 -12.44 3.71
CA LYS A 399 -26.22 -12.99 5.05
C LYS A 399 -26.22 -11.94 6.17
N MET A 400 -25.80 -10.71 5.88
CA MET A 400 -25.67 -9.63 6.86
C MET A 400 -27.00 -8.91 7.08
N ILE A 401 -27.13 -8.26 8.24
CA ILE A 401 -28.25 -7.36 8.55
C ILE A 401 -28.24 -6.16 7.59
N ASP A 402 -27.08 -5.55 7.41
CA ASP A 402 -26.87 -4.50 6.40
C ASP A 402 -26.19 -5.13 5.18
N LYS A 403 -26.94 -5.23 4.08
CA LYS A 403 -26.48 -5.90 2.85
C LYS A 403 -25.64 -4.98 1.96
N ASN A 404 -25.49 -3.71 2.32
CA ASN A 404 -24.70 -2.77 1.54
C ASN A 404 -23.20 -3.00 1.75
N PRO A 405 -22.38 -2.90 0.69
CA PRO A 405 -20.94 -2.84 0.84
C PRO A 405 -20.55 -1.58 1.61
N ILE A 406 -19.59 -1.71 2.52
CA ILE A 406 -19.06 -0.59 3.28
C ILE A 406 -17.97 0.10 2.45
N PRO A 407 -18.08 1.41 2.14
CA PRO A 407 -17.01 2.14 1.48
C PRO A 407 -15.73 2.13 2.32
N ARG A 408 -14.57 2.03 1.68
CA ARG A 408 -13.28 1.84 2.36
C ARG A 408 -12.91 3.00 3.29
N LEU A 409 -13.14 4.25 2.85
CA LEU A 409 -12.94 5.43 3.69
C LEU A 409 -13.79 5.36 4.98
N ASN A 410 -15.06 4.98 4.85
CA ASN A 410 -15.96 4.82 6.01
C ASN A 410 -15.50 3.68 6.93
N HIS A 411 -14.96 2.60 6.35
CA HIS A 411 -14.37 1.51 7.13
C HIS A 411 -13.13 1.96 7.90
N TYR A 412 -12.21 2.72 7.30
CA TYR A 412 -11.05 3.25 8.01
C TYR A 412 -11.45 4.13 9.19
N LEU A 413 -12.43 5.03 8.99
CA LEU A 413 -12.99 5.85 10.07
C LEU A 413 -13.61 4.99 11.17
N TRP A 414 -14.42 3.99 10.82
CA TRP A 414 -14.98 3.05 11.80
C TRP A 414 -13.89 2.32 12.56
N TRP A 415 -12.87 1.80 11.85
CA TRP A 415 -11.78 1.01 12.41
C TRP A 415 -10.98 1.77 13.47
N LEU A 416 -10.66 3.04 13.19
CA LEU A 416 -9.84 3.87 14.08
C LEU A 416 -10.65 4.54 15.19
N LYS A 417 -11.87 5.01 14.88
CA LYS A 417 -12.66 5.86 15.79
C LYS A 417 -13.66 5.10 16.65
N ALA A 418 -14.35 4.14 16.05
CA ALA A 418 -15.60 3.58 16.59
C ALA A 418 -15.54 2.08 16.86
N ASN A 419 -14.51 1.39 16.37
CA ASN A 419 -14.38 -0.05 16.52
C ASN A 419 -14.11 -0.42 17.99
N LYS A 420 -15.10 -1.08 18.60
CA LYS A 420 -15.03 -1.62 19.97
C LYS A 420 -15.01 -3.15 19.97
N ARG A 421 -14.80 -3.77 18.80
CA ARG A 421 -14.79 -5.22 18.65
C ARG A 421 -13.42 -5.77 18.99
N THR A 422 -13.42 -6.89 19.68
CA THR A 422 -12.29 -7.79 19.74
C THR A 422 -12.51 -8.86 18.67
N SER A 423 -11.67 -8.83 17.64
CA SER A 423 -11.80 -9.65 16.43
C SER A 423 -10.66 -10.65 16.33
N TYR A 424 -10.96 -11.80 15.76
CA TYR A 424 -10.05 -12.92 15.53
C TYR A 424 -10.17 -13.37 14.09
N VAL A 425 -9.11 -13.98 13.57
CA VAL A 425 -9.09 -14.68 12.29
C VAL A 425 -8.78 -16.15 12.54
N LEU A 426 -9.60 -17.03 11.97
CA LEU A 426 -9.29 -18.45 11.90
C LEU A 426 -8.41 -18.67 10.67
N LYS A 427 -7.24 -19.27 10.90
CA LYS A 427 -6.37 -19.79 9.86
C LYS A 427 -6.38 -21.32 9.88
N LYS A 428 -6.19 -21.94 8.72
CA LYS A 428 -5.93 -23.37 8.61
C LYS A 428 -4.79 -23.60 7.64
N ASN A 429 -3.68 -24.14 8.12
CA ASN A 429 -2.47 -24.31 7.31
C ASN A 429 -2.04 -23.00 6.63
N GLY A 430 -2.05 -21.88 7.37
CA GLY A 430 -1.69 -20.55 6.86
C GLY A 430 -2.83 -19.77 6.17
N GLU A 431 -3.84 -20.46 5.61
CA GLU A 431 -4.93 -19.82 4.88
C GLU A 431 -5.97 -19.19 5.83
N GLU A 432 -6.29 -17.90 5.64
CA GLU A 432 -7.34 -17.20 6.41
C GLU A 432 -8.74 -17.64 5.94
N LEU A 433 -9.51 -18.29 6.83
CA LEU A 433 -10.80 -18.88 6.49
C LEU A 433 -12.00 -18.01 6.90
N LEU A 434 -11.98 -17.42 8.09
CA LEU A 434 -13.07 -16.56 8.57
C LEU A 434 -12.62 -15.59 9.65
N PHE A 435 -13.32 -14.45 9.74
CA PHE A 435 -13.21 -13.53 10.86
C PHE A 435 -14.36 -13.74 11.83
N ILE A 436 -14.07 -13.78 13.12
CA ILE A 436 -15.03 -13.89 14.21
C ILE A 436 -14.75 -12.83 15.26
N TRP A 437 -15.78 -12.19 15.79
CA TRP A 437 -15.62 -11.06 16.69
C TRP A 437 -16.65 -11.06 17.81
N HIS A 438 -16.31 -10.39 18.90
CA HIS A 438 -17.24 -10.06 19.97
C HIS A 438 -17.07 -8.60 20.40
N GLN A 439 -18.12 -8.06 21.04
CA GLN A 439 -18.12 -6.71 21.58
C GLN A 439 -18.94 -6.68 22.86
N LEU A 440 -18.40 -6.01 23.88
CA LEU A 440 -19.10 -5.74 25.13
C LEU A 440 -20.02 -4.53 24.97
N GLN A 441 -21.23 -4.65 25.50
CA GLN A 441 -22.23 -3.59 25.51
C GLN A 441 -22.94 -3.54 26.87
N LYS A 442 -23.39 -2.35 27.25
CA LYS A 442 -24.28 -2.16 28.40
C LYS A 442 -25.63 -1.69 27.89
N VAL A 443 -26.66 -2.51 28.05
CA VAL A 443 -28.00 -2.28 27.51
C VAL A 443 -29.02 -2.51 28.63
N GLU A 444 -29.86 -1.51 28.91
CA GLU A 444 -30.85 -1.57 30.01
C GLU A 444 -30.23 -2.02 31.35
N ASN A 445 -29.06 -1.46 31.71
CA ASN A 445 -28.28 -1.82 32.89
C ASN A 445 -27.76 -3.28 32.94
N LYS A 446 -27.92 -4.05 31.86
CA LYS A 446 -27.36 -5.40 31.73
C LYS A 446 -26.05 -5.34 30.95
N ASN A 447 -25.07 -6.11 31.43
CA ASN A 447 -23.83 -6.35 30.71
C ASN A 447 -24.05 -7.47 29.70
N VAL A 448 -23.83 -7.16 28.43
CA VAL A 448 -24.18 -7.99 27.30
C VAL A 448 -22.97 -8.15 26.38
N ILE A 449 -22.80 -9.35 25.84
CA ILE A 449 -21.85 -9.64 24.77
C ILE A 449 -22.65 -9.81 23.50
N ILE A 450 -22.25 -9.12 22.45
CA ILE A 450 -22.69 -9.42 21.09
C ILE A 450 -21.54 -10.03 20.32
N SER A 451 -21.83 -10.94 19.39
CA SER A 451 -20.81 -11.52 18.52
C SER A 451 -21.34 -11.75 17.11
N GLY A 452 -20.42 -11.97 16.19
CA GLY A 452 -20.71 -12.34 14.82
C GLY A 452 -19.47 -12.85 14.11
N TRP A 453 -19.65 -13.40 12.93
CA TRP A 453 -18.56 -13.89 12.10
C TRP A 453 -18.94 -13.84 10.62
N PHE A 454 -17.93 -13.92 9.76
CA PHE A 454 -18.09 -13.99 8.31
C PHE A 454 -16.85 -14.63 7.68
N ILE A 455 -17.02 -15.29 6.52
CA ILE A 455 -15.91 -16.00 5.88
C ILE A 455 -14.95 -15.03 5.20
N SER A 456 -13.66 -15.35 5.19
CA SER A 456 -12.62 -14.62 4.48
C SER A 456 -12.60 -14.99 3.00
N ASN A 457 -12.91 -16.24 2.67
CA ASN A 457 -12.90 -16.75 1.31
C ASN A 457 -13.90 -17.92 1.15
N LYS A 458 -14.02 -18.47 -0.06
CA LYS A 458 -14.95 -19.56 -0.38
C LYS A 458 -14.45 -20.96 0.01
N SER A 459 -13.19 -21.11 0.44
CA SER A 459 -12.65 -22.42 0.86
C SER A 459 -13.12 -22.80 2.27
N CYS A 460 -13.58 -21.83 3.07
CA CYS A 460 -14.15 -22.06 4.38
C CYS A 460 -15.38 -22.99 4.33
N SER A 461 -15.24 -24.18 4.90
CA SER A 461 -16.30 -25.17 5.06
C SER A 461 -17.15 -24.91 6.31
N ALA A 462 -18.28 -25.62 6.41
CA ALA A 462 -19.11 -25.59 7.61
C ALA A 462 -18.39 -26.12 8.87
N LEU A 463 -17.44 -27.06 8.69
CA LEU A 463 -16.64 -27.59 9.79
C LEU A 463 -15.63 -26.56 10.30
N ASP A 464 -15.04 -25.76 9.41
CA ASP A 464 -14.13 -24.67 9.80
C ASP A 464 -14.89 -23.61 10.62
N ALA A 465 -16.10 -23.22 10.17
CA ALA A 465 -16.97 -22.32 10.91
C ALA A 465 -17.39 -22.89 12.28
N MET A 466 -17.72 -24.19 12.33
CA MET A 466 -18.04 -24.87 13.59
C MET A 466 -16.86 -24.84 14.57
N HIS A 467 -15.64 -25.08 14.08
CA HIS A 467 -14.44 -25.03 14.88
C HIS A 467 -14.21 -23.63 15.48
N ALA A 468 -14.21 -22.58 14.64
CA ALA A 468 -14.04 -21.20 15.14
C ALA A 468 -15.08 -20.79 16.17
N VAL A 469 -16.35 -21.11 15.93
CA VAL A 469 -17.45 -20.75 16.85
C VAL A 469 -17.34 -21.52 18.16
N THR A 470 -16.90 -22.78 18.12
CA THR A 470 -16.68 -23.59 19.33
C THR A 470 -15.52 -23.06 20.16
N GLU A 471 -14.36 -22.81 19.55
CA GLU A 471 -13.18 -22.24 20.22
C GLU A 471 -13.47 -20.85 20.78
N HIS A 472 -14.13 -20.00 20.00
CA HIS A 472 -14.53 -18.66 20.46
C HIS A 472 -15.53 -18.75 21.62
N SER A 473 -16.42 -19.74 21.63
CA SER A 473 -17.36 -19.96 22.76
C SER A 473 -16.63 -20.29 24.06
N ILE A 474 -15.60 -21.15 24.00
CA ILE A 474 -14.75 -21.49 25.16
C ILE A 474 -14.06 -20.23 25.69
N PHE A 475 -13.51 -19.41 24.79
CA PHE A 475 -12.87 -18.15 25.15
C PHE A 475 -13.83 -17.18 25.87
N ILE A 476 -15.01 -16.96 25.30
CA ILE A 476 -16.03 -16.07 25.86
C ILE A 476 -16.53 -16.56 27.22
N ASP A 477 -16.78 -17.87 27.35
CA ASP A 477 -17.28 -18.46 28.61
C ASP A 477 -16.29 -18.26 29.77
N ASN A 478 -14.99 -18.33 29.47
CA ASN A 478 -13.94 -18.14 30.47
C ASN A 478 -13.74 -16.69 30.88
N LEU A 479 -13.83 -15.74 29.93
CA LEU A 479 -13.53 -14.34 30.21
C LEU A 479 -14.69 -13.56 30.81
N PHE A 480 -15.93 -13.95 30.54
CA PHE A 480 -17.08 -13.11 30.86
C PHE A 480 -18.16 -13.82 31.68
N PRO A 481 -17.81 -14.49 32.79
CA PRO A 481 -18.80 -15.12 33.65
C PRO A 481 -19.81 -14.09 34.18
N GLY A 482 -21.10 -14.45 34.17
CA GLY A 482 -22.19 -13.58 34.60
C GLY A 482 -22.73 -12.63 33.52
N PHE A 483 -22.13 -12.56 32.33
CA PHE A 483 -22.67 -11.79 31.22
C PHE A 483 -23.78 -12.56 30.51
N SER A 484 -24.67 -11.83 29.83
CA SER A 484 -25.58 -12.42 28.84
C SER A 484 -24.95 -12.28 27.46
N TRP A 485 -24.74 -13.40 26.78
CA TRP A 485 -24.27 -13.40 25.40
C TRP A 485 -25.46 -13.54 24.47
N ILE A 486 -25.68 -12.55 23.62
CA ILE A 486 -26.77 -12.52 22.65
C ILE A 486 -26.22 -12.57 21.23
N ILE A 487 -26.95 -13.24 20.36
CA ILE A 487 -26.67 -13.32 18.93
C ILE A 487 -27.97 -13.22 18.14
N VAL A 488 -27.87 -12.73 16.91
CA VAL A 488 -28.95 -12.82 15.92
C VAL A 488 -28.48 -13.68 14.77
N MET A 489 -29.34 -14.58 14.30
CA MET A 489 -29.02 -15.52 13.23
C MET A 489 -30.15 -15.55 12.22
N ARG A 490 -29.83 -15.70 10.94
CA ARG A 490 -30.87 -15.87 9.92
C ARG A 490 -31.72 -17.11 10.18
N SER A 491 -33.01 -16.98 9.94
CA SER A 491 -34.01 -18.04 10.11
C SER A 491 -33.74 -19.27 9.23
N ASP A 492 -33.07 -19.08 8.09
CA ASP A 492 -32.68 -20.13 7.13
C ASP A 492 -31.36 -20.84 7.44
N ASN A 493 -30.59 -20.41 8.44
CA ASN A 493 -29.30 -21.01 8.79
C ASN A 493 -29.42 -22.14 9.83
N TYR A 494 -30.06 -23.25 9.45
CA TYR A 494 -30.37 -24.37 10.34
C TYR A 494 -29.13 -25.00 10.99
N PHE A 495 -28.00 -25.08 10.26
CA PHE A 495 -26.75 -25.62 10.78
C PHE A 495 -26.25 -24.82 11.99
N MET A 496 -26.19 -23.49 11.86
CA MET A 496 -25.74 -22.62 12.94
C MET A 496 -26.73 -22.57 14.10
N GLN A 497 -28.03 -22.70 13.85
CA GLN A 497 -29.03 -22.81 14.91
C GLN A 497 -28.79 -24.06 15.77
N LYS A 498 -28.56 -25.23 15.15
CA LYS A 498 -28.27 -26.48 15.88
C LYS A 498 -26.94 -26.42 16.62
N LEU A 499 -25.91 -25.80 16.04
CA LEU A 499 -24.62 -25.62 16.70
C LEU A 499 -24.76 -24.77 17.97
N HIS A 500 -25.41 -23.60 17.89
CA HIS A 500 -25.57 -22.74 19.06
C HIS A 500 -26.45 -23.37 20.15
N GLN A 501 -27.47 -24.14 19.78
CA GLN A 501 -28.25 -24.93 20.76
C GLN A 501 -27.37 -25.92 21.54
N ARG A 502 -26.36 -26.53 20.90
CA ARG A 502 -25.37 -27.38 21.58
C ARG A 502 -24.39 -26.61 22.46
N LEU A 503 -24.19 -25.33 22.17
CA LEU A 503 -23.37 -24.41 22.97
C LEU A 503 -24.18 -23.68 24.05
N ASP A 504 -25.31 -24.27 24.49
CA ASP A 504 -26.24 -23.77 25.52
C ASP A 504 -26.96 -22.45 25.19
N PHE A 505 -27.01 -22.03 23.92
CA PHE A 505 -27.89 -20.93 23.53
C PHE A 505 -29.35 -21.38 23.48
N ARG A 506 -30.23 -20.50 23.95
CA ARG A 506 -31.68 -20.67 23.90
C ARG A 506 -32.28 -19.56 23.05
N MET A 507 -33.36 -19.88 22.35
CA MET A 507 -34.13 -18.87 21.64
C MET A 507 -34.73 -17.89 22.65
N VAL A 508 -34.77 -16.60 22.29
CA VAL A 508 -35.35 -15.55 23.12
C VAL A 508 -36.88 -15.62 23.00
N ASP A 509 -37.57 -15.62 24.13
CA ASP A 509 -39.04 -15.63 24.15
C ASP A 509 -39.60 -14.27 23.72
N LYS A 510 -40.64 -14.30 22.86
CA LYS A 510 -41.37 -13.10 22.43
C LYS A 510 -42.00 -12.39 23.64
N GLY A 511 -41.91 -11.07 23.68
CA GLY A 511 -42.37 -10.21 24.76
C GLY A 511 -41.45 -10.16 25.99
N SER A 512 -40.33 -10.89 25.99
CA SER A 512 -39.43 -10.92 27.15
C SER A 512 -38.56 -9.66 27.27
N ASP A 513 -38.08 -9.38 28.47
CA ASP A 513 -37.06 -8.35 28.69
C ASP A 513 -35.80 -8.57 27.83
N MET A 514 -35.47 -9.83 27.53
CA MET A 514 -34.31 -10.16 26.71
C MET A 514 -34.55 -9.78 25.24
N GLU A 515 -35.77 -9.93 24.72
CA GLU A 515 -36.10 -9.49 23.35
C GLU A 515 -35.83 -8.00 23.16
N ARG A 516 -36.25 -7.16 24.12
CA ARG A 516 -35.95 -5.71 24.10
C ARG A 516 -34.46 -5.42 24.11
N VAL A 517 -33.68 -6.18 24.90
CA VAL A 517 -32.22 -6.06 24.95
C VAL A 517 -31.60 -6.43 23.61
N VAL A 518 -32.05 -7.51 22.96
CA VAL A 518 -31.56 -7.90 21.63
C VAL A 518 -31.91 -6.86 20.58
N GLN A 519 -33.16 -6.38 20.54
CA GLN A 519 -33.60 -5.35 19.59
C GLN A 519 -32.80 -4.05 19.74
N LYS A 520 -32.49 -3.63 20.98
CA LYS A 520 -31.63 -2.45 21.21
C LYS A 520 -30.17 -2.67 20.78
N SER A 521 -29.69 -3.91 20.86
CA SER A 521 -28.32 -4.26 20.47
C SER A 521 -28.19 -4.47 18.95
N PHE A 522 -29.27 -4.89 18.28
CA PHE A 522 -29.37 -5.13 16.84
C PHE A 522 -30.62 -4.45 16.25
N PRO A 523 -30.69 -3.11 16.24
CA PRO A 523 -31.90 -2.37 15.86
C PRO A 523 -32.33 -2.55 14.41
N LYS A 524 -31.44 -3.05 13.55
CA LYS A 524 -31.72 -3.32 12.12
C LYS A 524 -32.06 -4.79 11.84
N ALA A 525 -32.00 -5.69 12.83
CA ALA A 525 -32.26 -7.11 12.61
C ALA A 525 -33.77 -7.38 12.59
N ASP A 526 -34.34 -7.46 11.39
CA ASP A 526 -35.75 -7.75 11.18
C ASP A 526 -36.15 -9.11 11.81
N PRO A 527 -37.14 -9.15 12.71
CA PRO A 527 -37.64 -10.38 13.32
C PRO A 527 -38.15 -11.44 12.32
N ASP A 528 -38.54 -11.04 11.10
CA ASP A 528 -39.00 -11.98 10.07
C ASP A 528 -37.82 -12.75 9.43
N ASP A 529 -36.67 -12.10 9.33
CA ASP A 529 -35.45 -12.67 8.74
C ASP A 529 -34.50 -13.26 9.80
N PHE A 530 -34.54 -12.76 11.04
CA PHE A 530 -33.58 -13.07 12.09
C PHE A 530 -34.24 -13.62 13.36
N LEU A 531 -33.70 -14.74 13.83
CA LEU A 531 -34.02 -15.34 15.12
C LEU A 531 -33.05 -14.85 16.20
N TYR A 532 -33.59 -14.59 17.39
CA TYR A 532 -32.83 -14.08 18.53
C TYR A 532 -32.47 -15.22 19.48
N TYR A 533 -31.20 -15.31 19.84
CA TYR A 533 -30.69 -16.32 20.76
C TYR A 533 -29.87 -15.67 21.87
N PHE A 534 -29.90 -16.28 23.06
CA PHE A 534 -29.07 -15.87 24.17
C PHE A 534 -28.52 -17.05 24.97
N LYS A 535 -27.37 -16.84 25.60
CA LYS A 535 -26.72 -17.73 26.57
C LYS A 535 -26.38 -16.92 27.82
N ARG A 536 -26.70 -17.46 29.00
CA ARG A 536 -26.21 -16.89 30.26
C ARG A 536 -24.90 -17.57 30.62
N ILE A 537 -23.80 -16.83 30.60
CA ILE A 537 -22.49 -17.39 30.88
C ILE A 537 -22.39 -17.66 32.38
N ARG A 538 -22.17 -18.92 32.74
CA ARG A 538 -22.09 -19.37 34.14
C ARG A 538 -20.64 -19.26 34.62
N TYR A 539 -20.45 -19.02 35.92
CA TYR A 539 -19.14 -19.18 36.54
C TYR A 539 -18.73 -20.65 36.45
N SER A 540 -17.62 -20.94 35.76
CA SER A 540 -17.05 -22.29 35.75
C SER A 540 -16.38 -22.56 37.10
N LYS A 541 -16.57 -23.76 37.67
CA LYS A 541 -15.91 -24.17 38.94
C LYS A 541 -14.41 -24.50 38.77
N LEU A 542 -13.84 -24.32 37.57
CA LEU A 542 -12.50 -24.83 37.22
C LEU A 542 -11.35 -23.81 37.37
N ASN A 543 -11.61 -22.55 37.70
CA ASN A 543 -10.59 -21.49 37.66
C ASN A 543 -10.18 -20.95 39.04
N GLN A 544 -9.60 -21.80 39.91
CA GLN A 544 -8.75 -21.32 41.03
C GLN A 544 -7.26 -21.18 40.65
N HIS A 545 -6.84 -21.62 39.45
CA HIS A 545 -5.41 -21.64 39.08
C HIS A 545 -5.12 -21.16 37.65
N VAL A 546 -5.65 -20.02 37.23
CA VAL A 546 -5.03 -19.28 36.12
C VAL A 546 -5.05 -17.79 36.46
N LYS A 547 -3.92 -17.27 36.95
CA LYS A 547 -3.68 -15.82 37.01
C LYS A 547 -3.56 -15.30 35.58
N PRO A 548 -4.20 -14.17 35.23
CA PRO A 548 -3.94 -13.52 33.95
C PRO A 548 -2.51 -12.98 33.96
N ARG A 549 -1.69 -13.42 32.99
CA ARG A 549 -0.47 -12.67 32.63
C ARG A 549 -0.92 -11.44 31.87
N THR A 550 -0.79 -10.29 32.52
CA THR A 550 -0.88 -8.97 31.90
C THR A 550 0.26 -8.79 30.90
N HIS A 551 -0.06 -8.57 29.63
CA HIS A 551 0.75 -7.80 28.69
C HIS A 551 -0.17 -6.97 27.80
#